data_AF-K8PNV2-F1
#
_entry.id   AF-K8PNV2-F1
#
_cell.length_a   1.000
_cell.length_b   1.000
_cell.length_c   1.000
_cell.angle_alpha   90.00
_cell.angle_beta   90.00
_cell.angle_gamma   90.00
#
_symmetry.space_group_name_H-M   'P 1'
#
loop_
_entity.id
_entity.type
_entity.pdbx_description
1 polymer ?
#
loop_
_entity_poly.entity_id
_entity_poly.type
_entity_poly.pdbx_seq_one_letter_code
_entity_poly.pdbx_strand_id
1 'polypeptide(L)'
;MMASGNIRCHFLPLAALFAALVVCAASQSARAQSSEFRTPAISVMQPDWPAAAIQLKAEIESQPAASGSFSFMGPRPRPRQAGAKRITAISQINAVTSPIFPGIETSPVPVLLPFDSALYLNDQRSGAVNLLIPRYQAGFSSAAMFEAGPAGYDAVFMLERGAGDNMPSRIYSLPIEVQITASLLLYDIKDPLAGKGEPVKALATQFPNLRRVIREGYVRYAFTRFGVPYVVSIQCLDSVARSRRLSCREASPVAERFIKALRVAGGTPRDPRYNIASYESERPIEYAPDFTYRTPGEIIPNSGYRGQSGYQDFTVYSQIRFPVEKAPAFANSQSFMNWGDCNLTGRISFSPTKGDAYRCKRNDKPLVFDESAKENYSYPWQDNFCETRDFQVGQCPNGMGHQGQDIRPSSCHLRNDGADRCIPDLFATVAVRDGVIVRSPKQQAAFLLVNARNEHIRFRYMHMNPARMDADGLVHGRHVSEGEKIGLVSNFQDRPGGTTTHLHFDVQVFTRDGWLWVNPYVTLISAYERLIGGRGREYIQPPPEAPAMAHAQPPAVTSSEAAKEGQGH
;
A
#
# COMPACT_ATOMS: atom_id res chain seq x y z
N MET A 1 17.47 -75.13 68.76
CA MET A 1 16.86 -73.95 69.41
C MET A 1 17.07 -72.78 68.45
N MET A 2 16.11 -72.47 67.57
CA MET A 2 14.89 -71.65 67.82
C MET A 2 15.25 -70.16 67.97
N ALA A 3 14.68 -69.18 67.26
CA ALA A 3 13.54 -69.16 66.34
C ALA A 3 13.60 -67.90 65.43
N SER A 4 12.93 -67.99 64.28
CA SER A 4 12.85 -67.02 63.18
C SER A 4 11.73 -65.97 63.33
N GLY A 5 11.97 -64.78 62.76
CA GLY A 5 11.10 -64.07 61.80
C GLY A 5 9.75 -63.48 62.25
N ASN A 6 9.50 -62.20 61.94
CA ASN A 6 8.76 -61.79 60.74
C ASN A 6 8.34 -60.30 60.76
N ILE A 7 8.47 -59.69 59.57
CA ILE A 7 7.93 -58.39 59.16
C ILE A 7 6.58 -58.63 58.48
N ARG A 8 5.56 -57.79 58.72
CA ARG A 8 4.47 -57.56 57.76
C ARG A 8 3.93 -56.12 57.79
N CYS A 9 3.75 -55.60 56.58
CA CYS A 9 3.12 -54.33 56.21
C CYS A 9 1.65 -54.48 55.79
N HIS A 10 1.03 -53.32 55.56
CA HIS A 10 -0.29 -52.99 54.99
C HIS A 10 -1.41 -52.86 56.06
N PHE A 11 -2.24 -51.82 56.10
CA PHE A 11 -2.98 -51.15 55.01
C PHE A 11 -3.37 -49.67 55.32
N LEU A 12 -3.49 -48.84 54.26
CA LEU A 12 -4.23 -47.55 54.15
C LEU A 12 -5.76 -47.82 54.16
N PRO A 13 -6.70 -46.84 54.40
CA PRO A 13 -6.83 -45.60 53.61
C PRO A 13 -7.47 -44.33 54.24
N LEU A 14 -7.29 -43.22 53.50
CA LEU A 14 -8.14 -42.01 53.29
C LEU A 14 -8.92 -41.36 54.46
N ALA A 15 -8.67 -40.06 54.72
CA ALA A 15 -9.53 -38.96 54.21
C ALA A 15 -9.10 -37.56 54.72
N ALA A 16 -8.88 -36.66 53.76
CA ALA A 16 -9.17 -35.22 53.71
C ALA A 16 -8.79 -34.27 54.88
N LEU A 17 -7.82 -33.38 54.61
CA LEU A 17 -8.04 -31.92 54.67
C LEU A 17 -6.94 -31.18 53.89
N PHE A 18 -7.32 -30.66 52.73
CA PHE A 18 -6.53 -29.76 51.89
C PHE A 18 -6.96 -28.31 52.17
N ALA A 19 -6.04 -27.38 51.86
CA ALA A 19 -6.23 -25.94 51.64
C ALA A 19 -5.86 -25.00 52.80
N ALA A 20 -4.56 -24.69 52.91
CA ALA A 20 -4.07 -23.34 53.21
C ALA A 20 -2.57 -23.25 52.92
N LEU A 21 -2.18 -22.97 51.66
CA LEU A 21 -0.86 -22.41 51.28
C LEU A 21 -0.76 -22.30 49.75
N VAL A 22 -1.27 -21.22 49.16
CA VAL A 22 -0.69 -20.49 47.99
C VAL A 22 -1.48 -19.18 47.87
N VAL A 23 -1.00 -18.07 48.46
CA VAL A 23 -1.33 -16.72 47.99
C VAL A 23 -0.07 -15.85 48.13
N CYS A 24 0.86 -16.07 47.21
CA CYS A 24 1.95 -15.13 46.88
C CYS A 24 2.33 -15.35 45.42
N ALA A 25 1.39 -15.09 44.51
CA ALA A 25 1.65 -14.93 43.08
C ALA A 25 0.53 -14.08 42.48
N ALA A 26 0.91 -13.21 41.54
CA ALA A 26 0.06 -12.30 40.77
C ALA A 26 -0.33 -10.97 41.45
N SER A 27 0.68 -10.14 41.74
CA SER A 27 0.55 -8.67 41.64
C SER A 27 1.59 -8.13 40.66
N GLN A 28 1.78 -8.81 39.53
CA GLN A 28 2.24 -8.11 38.34
C GLN A 28 1.00 -7.47 37.75
N SER A 29 0.79 -6.21 38.10
CA SER A 29 -0.04 -5.31 37.32
C SER A 29 0.30 -5.58 35.86
N ALA A 30 -0.69 -6.02 35.07
CA ALA A 30 -0.62 -5.96 33.64
C ALA A 30 -0.41 -4.49 33.28
N ARG A 31 0.85 -4.05 33.20
CA ARG A 31 1.22 -2.95 32.33
C ARG A 31 0.70 -3.41 30.98
N ALA A 32 -0.36 -2.77 30.51
CA ALA A 32 -0.83 -2.91 29.15
C ALA A 32 0.43 -2.95 28.26
N GLN A 33 0.62 -4.05 27.54
CA GLN A 33 1.61 -4.06 26.47
C GLN A 33 1.24 -2.88 25.58
N SER A 34 2.02 -1.79 25.64
CA SER A 34 1.98 -0.81 24.57
C SER A 34 2.35 -1.60 23.32
N SER A 35 1.42 -1.76 22.40
CA SER A 35 1.67 -2.42 21.13
C SER A 35 2.66 -1.57 20.34
N GLU A 36 3.94 -1.94 20.45
CA GLU A 36 5.04 -1.23 19.81
C GLU A 36 4.86 -1.25 18.29
N PHE A 37 5.16 -0.09 17.67
CA PHE A 37 5.15 0.02 16.22
C PHE A 37 6.34 -0.76 15.66
N ARG A 38 6.11 -1.63 14.67
CA ARG A 38 7.16 -2.46 14.08
C ARG A 38 7.17 -2.37 12.57
N THR A 39 8.32 -2.58 11.95
CA THR A 39 8.46 -2.72 10.50
C THR A 39 7.96 -4.10 10.05
N PRO A 40 7.54 -4.25 8.78
CA PRO A 40 7.15 -5.57 8.25
C PRO A 40 8.39 -6.48 8.12
N ALA A 41 8.18 -7.78 8.25
CA ALA A 41 9.17 -8.75 7.79
C ALA A 41 9.13 -8.81 6.25
N ILE A 42 10.30 -8.95 5.62
CA ILE A 42 10.44 -9.02 4.17
C ILE A 42 11.28 -10.22 3.79
N SER A 43 10.68 -11.11 3.02
CA SER A 43 11.34 -12.26 2.40
C SER A 43 12.05 -11.85 1.12
N VAL A 44 13.31 -12.26 0.97
CA VAL A 44 14.15 -11.97 -0.20
C VAL A 44 14.26 -13.21 -1.09
N MET A 45 13.88 -13.07 -2.36
CA MET A 45 13.93 -14.15 -3.35
C MET A 45 15.35 -14.35 -3.88
N GLN A 46 15.63 -15.55 -4.39
CA GLN A 46 16.92 -15.90 -5.02
C GLN A 46 16.68 -16.20 -6.50
N PRO A 47 17.04 -15.29 -7.41
CA PRO A 47 16.80 -15.50 -8.83
C PRO A 47 17.69 -16.59 -9.45
N ASP A 48 17.09 -17.48 -10.23
CA ASP A 48 17.76 -18.53 -10.99
C ASP A 48 18.23 -18.01 -12.36
N TRP A 49 19.37 -17.31 -12.34
CA TRP A 49 20.01 -16.77 -13.53
C TRP A 49 20.46 -17.82 -14.56
N PRO A 50 20.97 -19.01 -14.16
CA PRO A 50 21.21 -20.10 -15.10
C PRO A 50 19.96 -20.48 -15.91
N ALA A 51 18.80 -20.64 -15.26
CA ALA A 51 17.55 -20.94 -15.96
C ALA A 51 17.11 -19.80 -16.89
N ALA A 52 17.28 -18.54 -16.48
CA ALA A 52 17.02 -17.38 -17.32
C ALA A 52 17.91 -17.34 -18.57
N ALA A 53 19.20 -17.66 -18.44
CA ALA A 53 20.14 -17.72 -19.55
C ALA A 53 19.81 -18.86 -20.53
N ILE A 54 19.35 -20.02 -20.04
CA ILE A 54 18.88 -21.14 -20.88
C ILE A 54 17.64 -20.73 -21.68
N GLN A 55 16.68 -20.05 -21.06
CA GLN A 55 15.50 -19.56 -21.78
C GLN A 55 15.89 -18.50 -22.82
N LEU A 56 16.73 -17.53 -22.47
CA LEU A 56 17.24 -16.53 -23.41
C LEU A 56 17.91 -17.19 -24.62
N LYS A 57 18.71 -18.24 -24.41
CA LYS A 57 19.33 -18.99 -25.49
C LYS A 57 18.29 -19.56 -26.46
N ALA A 58 17.28 -20.25 -25.94
CA ALA A 58 16.21 -20.83 -26.77
C ALA A 58 15.40 -19.75 -27.52
N GLU A 59 15.20 -18.58 -26.91
CA GLU A 59 14.51 -17.45 -27.54
C GLU A 59 15.32 -16.84 -28.69
N ILE A 60 16.62 -16.60 -28.48
CA ILE A 60 17.51 -16.06 -29.52
C ILE A 60 17.72 -17.06 -30.67
N GLU A 61 17.88 -18.35 -30.37
CA GLU A 61 18.08 -19.40 -31.38
C GLU A 61 16.86 -19.61 -32.29
N SER A 62 15.70 -19.04 -31.96
CA SER A 62 14.54 -19.01 -32.86
C SER A 62 14.77 -18.18 -34.13
N GLN A 63 15.76 -17.28 -34.13
CA GLN A 63 16.15 -16.46 -35.28
C GLN A 63 17.65 -16.62 -35.57
N PRO A 64 18.06 -17.39 -36.60
CA PRO A 64 19.47 -17.71 -36.86
C PRO A 64 20.39 -16.49 -36.98
N ALA A 65 19.90 -15.37 -37.54
CA ALA A 65 20.68 -14.15 -37.70
C ALA A 65 20.98 -13.43 -36.37
N ALA A 66 20.16 -13.67 -35.33
CA ALA A 66 20.33 -13.09 -34.01
C ALA A 66 21.37 -13.87 -33.16
N SER A 67 21.48 -15.19 -33.35
CA SER A 67 22.38 -16.08 -32.59
C SER A 67 23.85 -15.66 -32.60
N GLY A 68 24.34 -15.12 -33.72
CA GLY A 68 25.71 -14.61 -33.82
C GLY A 68 26.01 -13.37 -32.96
N SER A 69 25.00 -12.77 -32.32
CA SER A 69 25.17 -11.62 -31.40
C SER A 69 25.50 -12.04 -29.97
N PHE A 70 25.31 -13.32 -29.64
CA PHE A 70 25.33 -13.79 -28.26
C PHE A 70 26.41 -14.83 -27.98
N SER A 71 26.97 -14.76 -26.78
CA SER A 71 27.97 -15.69 -26.28
C SER A 71 27.40 -16.42 -25.07
N PHE A 72 26.76 -17.56 -25.32
CA PHE A 72 26.21 -18.45 -24.28
C PHE A 72 27.26 -19.40 -23.69
N MET A 73 28.36 -19.66 -24.40
CA MET A 73 29.52 -20.39 -23.90
C MET A 73 30.56 -19.39 -23.38
N GLY A 74 30.64 -19.22 -22.07
CA GLY A 74 31.72 -18.44 -21.46
C GLY A 74 33.08 -19.14 -21.65
N PRO A 75 34.21 -18.42 -21.83
CA PRO A 75 35.53 -19.03 -21.78
C PRO A 75 35.72 -19.75 -20.44
N ARG A 76 36.29 -20.98 -20.45
CA ARG A 76 36.79 -21.62 -19.23
C ARG A 76 37.81 -20.69 -18.55
N PRO A 77 37.81 -20.55 -17.21
CA PRO A 77 38.67 -19.57 -16.54
C PRO A 77 40.15 -19.84 -16.82
N ARG A 78 40.89 -18.81 -17.25
CA ARG A 78 42.33 -18.73 -17.02
C ARG A 78 42.57 -17.96 -15.71
N PRO A 79 43.46 -18.40 -14.81
CA PRO A 79 43.63 -17.83 -13.47
C PRO A 79 43.96 -16.32 -13.42
N ARG A 80 44.47 -15.73 -14.50
CA ARG A 80 45.01 -14.36 -14.53
C ARG A 80 44.03 -13.23 -14.88
N GLN A 81 42.72 -13.50 -15.06
CA GLN A 81 41.74 -12.49 -15.50
C GLN A 81 40.51 -12.37 -14.57
N ALA A 82 40.71 -12.46 -13.25
CA ALA A 82 39.63 -12.33 -12.26
C ALA A 82 38.97 -10.94 -12.19
N GLY A 83 39.52 -9.92 -12.87
CA GLY A 83 39.05 -8.53 -12.84
C GLY A 83 38.41 -7.98 -14.13
N ALA A 84 38.33 -8.76 -15.22
CA ALA A 84 37.67 -8.30 -16.44
C ALA A 84 36.15 -8.52 -16.36
N LYS A 85 35.33 -7.49 -16.63
CA LYS A 85 33.86 -7.62 -16.77
C LYS A 85 33.55 -8.73 -17.76
N ARG A 86 33.03 -9.87 -17.29
CA ARG A 86 32.59 -10.96 -18.16
C ARG A 86 31.40 -10.49 -18.99
N ILE A 87 31.57 -10.40 -20.30
CA ILE A 87 30.44 -10.23 -21.22
C ILE A 87 29.70 -11.56 -21.23
N THR A 88 28.50 -11.57 -20.66
CA THR A 88 27.56 -12.70 -20.66
C THR A 88 26.44 -12.44 -21.66
N ALA A 89 25.73 -13.49 -22.07
CA ALA A 89 24.50 -13.34 -22.86
C ALA A 89 23.49 -12.37 -22.21
N ILE A 90 23.41 -12.33 -20.87
CA ILE A 90 22.57 -11.39 -20.13
C ILE A 90 23.05 -9.93 -20.33
N SER A 91 24.36 -9.66 -20.24
CA SER A 91 24.88 -8.32 -20.52
C SER A 91 24.70 -7.89 -21.98
N GLN A 92 24.75 -8.85 -22.92
CA GLN A 92 24.50 -8.61 -24.34
C GLN A 92 23.04 -8.25 -24.58
N ILE A 93 22.09 -8.96 -23.96
CA ILE A 93 20.67 -8.62 -24.12
C ILE A 93 20.37 -7.25 -23.51
N ASN A 94 20.96 -6.90 -22.36
CA ASN A 94 20.82 -5.54 -21.80
C ASN A 94 21.27 -4.49 -22.81
N ALA A 95 22.43 -4.66 -23.45
CA ALA A 95 22.90 -3.70 -24.46
C ALA A 95 21.94 -3.53 -25.65
N VAL A 96 21.22 -4.59 -26.02
CA VAL A 96 20.21 -4.57 -27.09
C VAL A 96 18.94 -3.85 -26.64
N THR A 97 18.52 -4.04 -25.40
CA THR A 97 17.21 -3.59 -24.91
C THR A 97 17.25 -2.26 -24.16
N SER A 98 18.40 -1.83 -23.62
CA SER A 98 18.57 -0.54 -22.91
C SER A 98 18.10 0.70 -23.70
N PRO A 99 18.23 0.79 -25.04
CA PRO A 99 17.67 1.92 -25.79
C PRO A 99 16.13 2.00 -25.75
N ILE A 100 15.46 0.88 -25.46
CA ILE A 100 14.00 0.76 -25.41
C ILE A 100 13.51 0.78 -23.95
N PHE A 101 14.28 0.15 -23.06
CA PHE A 101 14.01 0.04 -21.63
C PHE A 101 15.23 0.58 -20.84
N PRO A 102 15.34 1.91 -20.69
CA PRO A 102 16.48 2.51 -20.00
C PRO A 102 16.68 1.94 -18.60
N GLY A 103 17.93 1.66 -18.23
CA GLY A 103 18.28 1.13 -16.91
C GLY A 103 17.88 -0.33 -16.66
N ILE A 104 17.47 -1.10 -17.67
CA ILE A 104 17.07 -2.52 -17.49
C ILE A 104 18.09 -3.37 -16.72
N GLU A 105 19.37 -3.05 -16.81
CA GLU A 105 20.47 -3.70 -16.10
C GLU A 105 20.49 -3.44 -14.58
N THR A 106 19.74 -2.45 -14.08
CA THR A 106 19.66 -2.17 -12.63
C THR A 106 18.83 -3.23 -11.91
N SER A 107 17.91 -3.90 -12.61
CA SER A 107 17.05 -4.91 -12.02
C SER A 107 17.85 -6.13 -11.52
N PRO A 108 17.70 -6.53 -10.24
CA PRO A 108 18.35 -7.71 -9.68
C PRO A 108 17.64 -9.02 -10.05
N VAL A 109 16.49 -8.95 -10.72
CA VAL A 109 15.71 -10.10 -11.16
C VAL A 109 15.73 -10.20 -12.69
N PRO A 110 15.59 -11.39 -13.29
CA PRO A 110 15.42 -11.50 -14.74
C PRO A 110 14.21 -10.69 -15.19
N VAL A 111 14.42 -9.79 -16.14
CA VAL A 111 13.35 -8.93 -16.64
C VAL A 111 12.57 -9.68 -17.71
N LEU A 112 11.27 -9.86 -17.50
CA LEU A 112 10.34 -10.46 -18.45
C LEU A 112 9.44 -9.37 -19.04
N LEU A 113 9.53 -9.14 -20.36
CA LEU A 113 8.70 -8.16 -21.07
C LEU A 113 8.11 -8.77 -22.34
N PRO A 114 6.98 -8.27 -22.84
CA PRO A 114 6.45 -8.67 -24.13
C PRO A 114 7.30 -8.04 -25.23
N PHE A 115 8.55 -8.47 -25.40
CA PHE A 115 9.49 -7.93 -26.38
C PHE A 115 10.28 -9.05 -27.06
N ASP A 116 10.09 -9.22 -28.36
CA ASP A 116 10.79 -10.22 -29.17
C ASP A 116 12.15 -9.69 -29.64
N SER A 117 13.14 -9.82 -28.76
CA SER A 117 14.52 -9.40 -29.02
C SER A 117 15.16 -10.13 -30.20
N ALA A 118 14.78 -11.38 -30.45
CA ALA A 118 15.33 -12.18 -31.54
C ALA A 118 14.87 -11.61 -32.89
N LEU A 119 13.58 -11.33 -33.03
CA LEU A 119 13.01 -10.70 -34.22
C LEU A 119 13.55 -9.27 -34.41
N TYR A 120 13.66 -8.50 -33.33
CA TYR A 120 14.21 -7.14 -33.36
C TYR A 120 15.64 -7.12 -33.92
N LEU A 121 16.51 -7.99 -33.42
CA LEU A 121 17.90 -8.10 -33.88
C LEU A 121 18.01 -8.61 -35.31
N ASN A 122 17.17 -9.56 -35.70
CA ASN A 122 17.12 -10.07 -37.07
C ASN A 122 16.79 -8.94 -38.06
N ASP A 123 15.74 -8.17 -37.78
CA ASP A 123 15.30 -7.07 -38.64
C ASP A 123 16.35 -5.96 -38.69
N GLN A 124 16.95 -5.60 -37.54
CA GLN A 124 18.03 -4.61 -37.47
C GLN A 124 19.24 -5.02 -38.32
N ARG A 125 19.65 -6.30 -38.25
CA ARG A 125 20.77 -6.85 -39.04
C ARG A 125 20.45 -6.95 -40.52
N SER A 126 19.19 -7.14 -40.88
CA SER A 126 18.73 -7.20 -42.26
C SER A 126 18.62 -5.80 -42.91
N GLY A 127 18.99 -4.74 -42.18
CA GLY A 127 18.97 -3.36 -42.68
C GLY A 127 17.57 -2.73 -42.70
N ALA A 128 16.61 -3.29 -41.96
CA ALA A 128 15.28 -2.70 -41.88
C ALA A 128 15.34 -1.31 -41.23
N VAL A 129 14.71 -0.34 -41.89
CA VAL A 129 14.61 1.06 -41.44
C VAL A 129 13.28 1.28 -40.71
N ASN A 130 13.23 2.24 -39.79
CA ASN A 130 12.01 2.61 -39.04
C ASN A 130 11.35 1.44 -38.30
N LEU A 131 12.13 0.73 -37.47
CA LEU A 131 11.66 -0.38 -36.64
C LEU A 131 10.56 0.07 -35.67
N LEU A 132 9.30 -0.15 -36.03
CA LEU A 132 8.16 0.19 -35.17
C LEU A 132 8.10 -0.76 -33.98
N ILE A 133 8.37 -0.23 -32.79
CA ILE A 133 8.41 -0.98 -31.53
C ILE A 133 7.19 -1.92 -31.31
N PRO A 134 5.94 -1.54 -31.62
CA PRO A 134 4.78 -2.41 -31.43
C PRO A 134 4.86 -3.76 -32.15
N ARG A 135 5.60 -3.85 -33.27
CA ARG A 135 5.84 -5.11 -34.00
C ARG A 135 6.57 -6.13 -33.13
N TYR A 136 7.56 -5.68 -32.38
CA TYR A 136 8.35 -6.51 -31.48
C TYR A 136 7.66 -6.70 -30.13
N GLN A 137 6.63 -5.90 -29.87
CA GLN A 137 5.87 -5.92 -28.63
C GLN A 137 4.53 -6.62 -28.70
N ALA A 138 4.37 -7.60 -29.58
CA ALA A 138 3.12 -8.34 -29.74
C ALA A 138 1.88 -7.41 -29.91
N GLY A 139 2.05 -6.27 -30.56
CA GLY A 139 0.99 -5.27 -30.80
C GLY A 139 0.66 -4.36 -29.63
N PHE A 140 1.34 -4.50 -28.47
CA PHE A 140 1.32 -3.47 -27.44
C PHE A 140 2.12 -2.26 -27.90
N SER A 141 1.69 -1.06 -27.51
CA SER A 141 2.45 0.17 -27.73
C SER A 141 3.81 0.09 -27.01
N SER A 142 4.74 0.98 -27.38
CA SER A 142 5.94 1.23 -26.58
C SER A 142 5.58 1.37 -25.10
N ALA A 143 6.43 0.84 -24.20
CA ALA A 143 6.20 0.98 -22.77
C ALA A 143 5.90 2.43 -22.41
N ALA A 144 4.75 2.68 -21.79
CA ALA A 144 4.41 3.97 -21.23
C ALA A 144 5.31 4.29 -20.03
N MET A 145 5.82 3.26 -19.37
CA MET A 145 6.81 3.35 -18.29
C MET A 145 7.60 2.05 -18.21
N PHE A 146 8.89 2.16 -17.92
CA PHE A 146 9.71 1.06 -17.44
C PHE A 146 10.63 1.62 -16.35
N GLU A 147 10.48 1.11 -15.13
CA GLU A 147 11.29 1.48 -13.97
C GLU A 147 11.98 0.23 -13.44
N ALA A 148 13.30 0.23 -13.43
CA ALA A 148 14.10 -0.83 -12.82
C ALA A 148 14.98 -0.24 -11.72
N GLY A 149 15.08 -0.95 -10.61
CA GLY A 149 15.80 -0.50 -9.44
C GLY A 149 16.29 -1.65 -8.58
N PRO A 150 16.92 -1.35 -7.43
CA PRO A 150 17.56 -2.36 -6.62
C PRO A 150 16.64 -3.43 -6.02
N ALA A 151 15.31 -3.26 -5.98
CA ALA A 151 14.40 -4.33 -5.54
C ALA A 151 13.82 -5.15 -6.70
N GLY A 152 13.74 -4.61 -7.91
CA GLY A 152 13.02 -5.27 -8.99
C GLY A 152 12.75 -4.36 -10.17
N TYR A 153 11.64 -4.58 -10.87
CA TYR A 153 11.17 -3.67 -11.90
C TYR A 153 9.65 -3.61 -11.98
N ASP A 154 9.16 -2.52 -12.55
CA ASP A 154 7.78 -2.27 -12.91
C ASP A 154 7.71 -1.72 -14.32
N ALA A 155 6.72 -2.16 -15.09
CA ALA A 155 6.49 -1.64 -16.43
C ALA A 155 5.01 -1.49 -16.72
N VAL A 156 4.69 -0.48 -17.53
CA VAL A 156 3.33 -0.16 -17.95
C VAL A 156 3.28 -0.18 -19.47
N PHE A 157 2.36 -0.97 -20.02
CA PHE A 157 2.11 -1.09 -21.44
C PHE A 157 0.67 -0.74 -21.76
N MET A 158 0.41 -0.33 -22.99
CA MET A 158 -0.93 -0.02 -23.48
C MET A 158 -1.28 -0.93 -24.65
N LEU A 159 -2.51 -1.45 -24.66
CA LEU A 159 -3.09 -2.12 -25.83
C LEU A 159 -4.26 -1.31 -26.39
N GLU A 160 -4.02 -0.71 -27.56
CA GLU A 160 -5.01 0.04 -28.33
C GLU A 160 -6.23 -0.80 -28.68
N ARG A 161 -7.38 -0.16 -28.87
CA ARG A 161 -8.59 -0.85 -29.33
C ARG A 161 -8.37 -1.38 -30.75
N GLY A 162 -8.67 -2.65 -30.97
CA GLY A 162 -8.46 -3.31 -32.26
C GLY A 162 -7.01 -3.74 -32.54
N ALA A 163 -6.05 -3.38 -31.68
CA ALA A 163 -4.70 -3.91 -31.76
C ALA A 163 -4.62 -5.34 -31.20
N GLY A 164 -3.68 -6.11 -31.75
CA GLY A 164 -3.43 -7.51 -31.40
C GLY A 164 -4.25 -8.48 -32.25
N ASP A 165 -3.57 -9.23 -33.11
CA ASP A 165 -4.19 -10.24 -33.96
C ASP A 165 -4.95 -11.26 -33.11
N ASN A 166 -6.13 -11.68 -33.59
CA ASN A 166 -7.01 -12.65 -32.94
C ASN A 166 -7.48 -12.25 -31.53
N MET A 167 -7.40 -10.97 -31.16
CA MET A 167 -8.01 -10.48 -29.91
C MET A 167 -9.53 -10.46 -30.01
N PRO A 168 -10.26 -10.92 -28.97
CA PRO A 168 -11.70 -10.75 -28.92
C PRO A 168 -12.12 -9.29 -29.06
N SER A 169 -13.27 -9.05 -29.69
CA SER A 169 -13.86 -7.71 -29.75
C SER A 169 -14.16 -7.21 -28.33
N ARG A 170 -14.00 -5.89 -28.14
CA ARG A 170 -14.20 -5.21 -26.85
C ARG A 170 -15.26 -4.13 -26.98
N ILE A 171 -16.12 -4.02 -25.97
CA ILE A 171 -17.02 -2.89 -25.76
C ILE A 171 -16.21 -1.70 -25.24
N TYR A 172 -15.29 -1.94 -24.30
CA TYR A 172 -14.43 -0.91 -23.74
C TYR A 172 -13.68 -0.14 -24.85
N SER A 173 -13.73 1.19 -24.78
CA SER A 173 -13.35 2.06 -25.90
C SER A 173 -11.93 2.63 -25.82
N LEU A 174 -11.37 2.70 -24.62
CA LEU A 174 -10.05 3.26 -24.38
C LEU A 174 -8.94 2.19 -24.45
N PRO A 175 -7.68 2.59 -24.59
CA PRO A 175 -6.55 1.68 -24.46
C PRO A 175 -6.57 0.97 -23.10
N ILE A 176 -6.16 -0.31 -23.08
CA ILE A 176 -6.06 -1.07 -21.83
C ILE A 176 -4.62 -0.96 -21.32
N GLU A 177 -4.49 -0.42 -20.11
CA GLU A 177 -3.23 -0.36 -19.37
C GLU A 177 -2.93 -1.73 -18.74
N VAL A 178 -1.76 -2.28 -19.02
CA VAL A 178 -1.26 -3.54 -18.47
C VAL A 178 0.01 -3.25 -17.69
N GLN A 179 -0.01 -3.56 -16.39
CA GLN A 179 1.15 -3.42 -15.52
C GLN A 179 1.80 -4.78 -15.31
N ILE A 180 3.12 -4.83 -15.31
CA ILE A 180 3.90 -5.99 -14.86
C ILE A 180 4.89 -5.54 -13.79
N THR A 181 4.92 -6.28 -12.68
CA THR A 181 5.86 -6.07 -11.58
C THR A 181 6.58 -7.38 -11.28
N ALA A 182 7.89 -7.31 -11.06
CA ALA A 182 8.65 -8.39 -10.47
C ALA A 182 9.55 -7.82 -9.36
N SER A 183 9.62 -8.52 -8.24
CA SER A 183 10.33 -8.06 -7.05
C SER A 183 11.17 -9.16 -6.44
N LEU A 184 12.38 -8.81 -6.05
CA LEU A 184 13.22 -9.56 -5.14
C LEU A 184 12.64 -9.58 -3.73
N LEU A 185 11.88 -8.53 -3.36
CA LEU A 185 11.34 -8.32 -2.02
C LEU A 185 9.85 -8.71 -1.98
N LEU A 186 9.47 -9.53 -1.00
CA LEU A 186 8.09 -9.86 -0.69
C LEU A 186 7.77 -9.49 0.75
N TYR A 187 6.72 -8.69 0.92
CA TYR A 187 6.26 -8.30 2.25
C TYR A 187 5.44 -9.44 2.87
N ASP A 188 5.85 -9.86 4.06
CA ASP A 188 5.21 -10.94 4.79
C ASP A 188 4.05 -10.38 5.62
N ILE A 189 2.90 -10.21 4.96
CA ILE A 189 1.66 -9.73 5.58
C ILE A 189 0.67 -10.86 5.85
N LYS A 190 -0.19 -10.67 6.86
CA LYS A 190 -1.29 -11.60 7.13
C LYS A 190 -2.40 -11.37 6.12
N ASP A 191 -2.44 -12.17 5.06
CA ASP A 191 -3.48 -12.10 4.05
C ASP A 191 -4.35 -13.37 4.04
N PRO A 192 -5.63 -13.30 4.45
CA PRO A 192 -6.52 -14.46 4.50
C PRO A 192 -6.89 -15.01 3.11
N LEU A 193 -6.62 -14.24 2.05
CA LEU A 193 -6.90 -14.64 0.66
C LEU A 193 -5.64 -15.11 -0.10
N ALA A 194 -4.48 -15.12 0.56
CA ALA A 194 -3.21 -15.47 -0.06
C ALA A 194 -3.28 -16.83 -0.76
N GLY A 195 -2.86 -16.86 -2.02
CA GLY A 195 -2.75 -18.08 -2.83
C GLY A 195 -4.08 -18.70 -3.28
N LYS A 196 -5.24 -18.07 -3.03
CA LYS A 196 -6.57 -18.60 -3.40
C LYS A 196 -6.98 -18.34 -4.86
N GLY A 197 -6.03 -18.00 -5.74
CA GLY A 197 -6.30 -17.76 -7.16
C GLY A 197 -6.63 -19.01 -7.98
N GLU A 198 -7.37 -18.81 -9.07
CA GLU A 198 -7.77 -19.85 -10.02
C GLU A 198 -6.59 -20.25 -10.91
N PRO A 199 -6.26 -21.55 -11.04
CA PRO A 199 -5.24 -22.00 -11.99
C PRO A 199 -5.62 -21.69 -13.45
N VAL A 200 -4.68 -21.15 -14.22
CA VAL A 200 -4.91 -20.82 -15.64
C VAL A 200 -4.47 -21.99 -16.53
N LYS A 201 -5.38 -22.98 -16.70
CA LYS A 201 -5.09 -24.25 -17.40
C LYS A 201 -4.49 -24.07 -18.79
N ALA A 202 -4.96 -23.08 -19.56
CA ALA A 202 -4.50 -22.81 -20.91
C ALA A 202 -3.01 -22.43 -21.02
N LEU A 203 -2.38 -22.04 -19.90
CA LEU A 203 -0.99 -21.60 -19.83
C LEU A 203 -0.13 -22.46 -18.89
N ALA A 204 -0.69 -23.51 -18.29
CA ALA A 204 -0.03 -24.32 -17.27
C ALA A 204 1.26 -25.00 -17.76
N THR A 205 1.37 -25.33 -19.05
CA THR A 205 2.60 -25.89 -19.63
C THR A 205 3.77 -24.91 -19.58
N GLN A 206 3.51 -23.61 -19.79
CA GLN A 206 4.55 -22.57 -19.79
C GLN A 206 4.75 -21.99 -18.39
N PHE A 207 3.65 -21.84 -17.64
CA PHE A 207 3.60 -21.24 -16.32
C PHE A 207 2.79 -22.14 -15.37
N PRO A 208 3.39 -23.21 -14.82
CA PRO A 208 2.67 -24.26 -14.09
C PRO A 208 1.99 -23.77 -12.80
N ASN A 209 2.49 -22.69 -12.21
CA ASN A 209 1.91 -22.10 -11.01
C ASN A 209 1.15 -20.78 -11.26
N LEU A 210 0.82 -20.49 -12.52
CA LEU A 210 0.06 -19.29 -12.89
C LEU A 210 -1.35 -19.33 -12.32
N ARG A 211 -1.68 -18.29 -11.56
CA ARG A 211 -2.99 -18.10 -10.95
C ARG A 211 -3.59 -16.78 -11.37
N ARG A 212 -4.88 -16.83 -11.69
CA ARG A 212 -5.73 -15.67 -11.95
C ARG A 212 -6.47 -15.31 -10.66
N VAL A 213 -6.42 -14.05 -10.29
CA VAL A 213 -7.09 -13.50 -9.10
C VAL A 213 -7.81 -12.22 -9.52
N ILE A 214 -9.10 -12.10 -9.21
CA ILE A 214 -9.78 -10.80 -9.24
C ILE A 214 -9.88 -10.30 -7.81
N ARG A 215 -9.22 -9.18 -7.53
CA ARG A 215 -9.16 -8.60 -6.18
C ARG A 215 -8.81 -7.12 -6.25
N GLU A 216 -9.44 -6.33 -5.37
CA GLU A 216 -9.05 -4.93 -5.10
C GLU A 216 -9.12 -4.03 -6.33
N GLY A 217 -10.05 -4.33 -7.26
CA GLY A 217 -10.25 -3.57 -8.50
C GLY A 217 -9.30 -3.95 -9.65
N TYR A 218 -8.65 -5.12 -9.56
CA TYR A 218 -7.75 -5.62 -10.58
C TYR A 218 -8.04 -7.09 -10.90
N VAL A 219 -7.86 -7.46 -12.17
CA VAL A 219 -7.54 -8.84 -12.54
C VAL A 219 -6.03 -8.97 -12.55
N ARG A 220 -5.52 -10.01 -11.87
CA ARG A 220 -4.10 -10.26 -11.67
C ARG A 220 -3.77 -11.67 -12.08
N TYR A 221 -2.62 -11.82 -12.71
CA TYR A 221 -2.05 -13.08 -13.12
C TYR A 221 -0.69 -13.20 -12.44
N ALA A 222 -0.64 -13.98 -11.38
CA ALA A 222 0.52 -14.17 -10.54
C ALA A 222 1.19 -15.52 -10.86
N PHE A 223 2.50 -15.53 -11.05
CA PHE A 223 3.28 -16.74 -11.33
C PHE A 223 4.70 -16.60 -10.80
N THR A 224 5.41 -17.73 -10.70
CA THR A 224 6.85 -17.74 -10.37
C THR A 224 7.62 -18.18 -11.59
N ARG A 225 8.69 -17.44 -11.92
CA ARG A 225 9.65 -17.82 -12.94
C ARG A 225 11.05 -17.54 -12.42
N PHE A 226 12.01 -18.43 -12.68
CA PHE A 226 13.39 -18.25 -12.21
C PHE A 226 13.51 -17.96 -10.70
N GLY A 227 12.67 -18.59 -9.87
CA GLY A 227 12.67 -18.36 -8.41
C GLY A 227 12.05 -17.03 -7.94
N VAL A 228 11.58 -16.17 -8.85
CA VAL A 228 11.04 -14.84 -8.55
C VAL A 228 9.54 -14.78 -8.88
N PRO A 229 8.70 -14.10 -8.07
CA PRO A 229 7.31 -13.85 -8.39
C PRO A 229 7.15 -12.69 -9.39
N TYR A 230 6.27 -12.89 -10.36
CA TYR A 230 5.85 -11.90 -11.35
C TYR A 230 4.34 -11.76 -11.27
N VAL A 231 3.86 -10.52 -11.40
CA VAL A 231 2.43 -10.26 -11.43
C VAL A 231 2.12 -9.33 -12.58
N VAL A 232 1.27 -9.81 -13.49
CA VAL A 232 0.63 -8.99 -14.52
C VAL A 232 -0.72 -8.55 -13.99
N SER A 233 -1.01 -7.26 -14.00
CA SER A 233 -2.26 -6.71 -13.47
C SER A 233 -2.90 -5.69 -14.40
N ILE A 234 -4.22 -5.71 -14.45
CA ILE A 234 -5.04 -4.77 -15.23
C ILE A 234 -6.17 -4.30 -14.33
N GLN A 235 -6.31 -2.98 -14.17
CA GLN A 235 -7.40 -2.38 -13.41
C GLN A 235 -8.73 -2.64 -14.15
N CYS A 236 -9.70 -3.23 -13.45
CA CYS A 236 -10.99 -3.58 -14.04
C CYS A 236 -12.07 -3.68 -12.96
N LEU A 237 -13.33 -3.64 -13.39
CA LEU A 237 -14.45 -3.96 -12.52
C LEU A 237 -15.05 -5.31 -12.90
N ASP A 238 -15.28 -6.17 -11.91
CA ASP A 238 -15.95 -7.45 -12.13
C ASP A 238 -17.46 -7.24 -12.33
N SER A 239 -17.81 -6.86 -13.55
CA SER A 239 -19.16 -6.43 -13.90
C SER A 239 -19.39 -6.57 -15.40
N VAL A 240 -20.62 -6.26 -15.84
CA VAL A 240 -20.94 -6.15 -17.26
C VAL A 240 -20.09 -5.06 -17.92
N ALA A 241 -19.52 -5.41 -19.08
CA ALA A 241 -18.73 -4.56 -19.95
C ALA A 241 -19.48 -3.28 -20.37
N ARG A 242 -18.79 -2.13 -20.35
CA ARG A 242 -19.32 -0.84 -20.81
C ARG A 242 -18.23 -0.07 -21.56
N SER A 243 -18.64 0.85 -22.43
CA SER A 243 -17.70 1.63 -23.27
C SER A 243 -16.65 2.40 -22.47
N ARG A 244 -17.01 2.92 -21.29
CA ARG A 244 -16.15 3.70 -20.38
C ARG A 244 -15.70 2.95 -19.13
N ARG A 245 -16.01 1.65 -19.00
CA ARG A 245 -15.66 0.87 -17.82
C ARG A 245 -15.21 -0.53 -18.22
N LEU A 246 -13.92 -0.81 -18.07
CA LEU A 246 -13.33 -2.09 -18.43
C LEU A 246 -13.84 -3.19 -17.50
N SER A 247 -14.42 -4.24 -18.08
CA SER A 247 -14.78 -5.44 -17.34
C SER A 247 -13.57 -6.36 -17.13
N CYS A 248 -13.51 -7.07 -16.00
CA CYS A 248 -12.45 -8.07 -15.78
C CYS A 248 -12.52 -9.24 -16.79
N ARG A 249 -13.69 -9.47 -17.39
CA ARG A 249 -13.87 -10.42 -18.49
C ARG A 249 -13.18 -9.98 -19.78
N GLU A 250 -13.25 -8.70 -20.15
CA GLU A 250 -12.53 -8.14 -21.31
C GLU A 250 -11.03 -7.98 -21.05
N ALA A 251 -10.64 -7.73 -19.80
CA ALA A 251 -9.24 -7.59 -19.40
C ALA A 251 -8.48 -8.94 -19.43
N SER A 252 -9.15 -10.06 -19.08
CA SER A 252 -8.50 -11.37 -18.95
C SER A 252 -7.79 -11.84 -20.24
N PRO A 253 -8.40 -11.80 -21.45
CA PRO A 253 -7.71 -12.16 -22.69
C PRO A 253 -6.49 -11.27 -23.01
N VAL A 254 -6.52 -10.00 -22.60
CA VAL A 254 -5.39 -9.07 -22.80
C VAL A 254 -4.21 -9.46 -21.92
N ALA A 255 -4.47 -9.77 -20.65
CA ALA A 255 -3.45 -10.26 -19.73
C ALA A 255 -2.84 -11.58 -20.21
N GLU A 256 -3.66 -12.52 -20.69
CA GLU A 256 -3.16 -13.79 -21.22
C GLU A 256 -2.32 -13.62 -22.49
N ARG A 257 -2.71 -12.69 -23.37
CA ARG A 257 -1.87 -12.31 -24.52
C ARG A 257 -0.52 -11.74 -24.06
N PHE A 258 -0.54 -10.84 -23.08
CA PHE A 258 0.66 -10.23 -22.53
C PHE A 258 1.61 -11.29 -21.97
N ILE A 259 1.08 -12.23 -21.16
CA ILE A 259 1.86 -13.32 -20.54
C ILE A 259 2.47 -14.25 -21.59
N LYS A 260 1.71 -14.62 -22.63
CA LYS A 260 2.21 -15.45 -23.75
C LYS A 260 3.36 -14.79 -24.52
N ALA A 261 3.42 -13.46 -24.51
CA ALA A 261 4.45 -12.69 -25.19
C ALA A 261 5.71 -12.47 -24.35
N LEU A 262 5.71 -12.83 -23.06
CA LEU A 262 6.85 -12.57 -22.17
C LEU A 262 8.11 -13.35 -22.61
N ARG A 263 9.20 -12.59 -22.79
CA ARG A 263 10.55 -13.06 -23.13
C ARG A 263 11.56 -12.49 -22.15
N VAL A 264 12.74 -13.10 -22.07
CA VAL A 264 13.85 -12.55 -21.28
C VAL A 264 14.38 -11.30 -21.98
N ALA A 265 14.16 -10.14 -21.37
CA ALA A 265 14.52 -8.84 -21.93
C ALA A 265 15.79 -8.24 -21.29
N GLY A 266 16.18 -8.68 -20.09
CA GLY A 266 17.37 -8.17 -19.43
C GLY A 266 17.45 -8.43 -17.93
N GLY A 267 18.07 -7.48 -17.22
CA GLY A 267 18.41 -7.55 -15.79
C GLY A 267 19.87 -7.94 -15.55
N THR A 268 20.32 -7.94 -14.29
CA THR A 268 21.71 -8.28 -13.95
C THR A 268 21.79 -9.13 -12.70
N PRO A 269 22.53 -10.27 -12.71
CA PRO A 269 22.85 -11.01 -11.49
C PRO A 269 23.50 -10.11 -10.42
N ARG A 270 22.96 -10.16 -9.20
CA ARG A 270 23.50 -9.45 -8.04
C ARG A 270 23.86 -10.43 -6.93
N ASP A 271 24.67 -9.97 -5.99
CA ASP A 271 24.98 -10.76 -4.80
C ASP A 271 23.69 -11.09 -4.03
N PRO A 272 23.56 -12.33 -3.52
CA PRO A 272 22.44 -12.74 -2.68
C PRO A 272 22.24 -11.78 -1.50
N ARG A 273 20.98 -11.48 -1.18
CA ARG A 273 20.61 -10.73 0.03
C ARG A 273 19.89 -11.63 1.03
N TYR A 274 19.88 -11.21 2.28
CA TYR A 274 19.21 -11.90 3.38
C TYR A 274 17.82 -11.33 3.61
N ASN A 275 16.92 -12.16 4.16
CA ASN A 275 15.61 -11.73 4.65
C ASN A 275 15.77 -10.59 5.66
N ILE A 276 14.83 -9.65 5.63
CA ILE A 276 14.79 -8.51 6.54
C ILE A 276 13.80 -8.85 7.65
N ALA A 277 14.30 -8.96 8.88
CA ALA A 277 13.46 -9.23 10.05
C ALA A 277 12.65 -7.98 10.44
N SER A 278 11.48 -8.20 11.06
CA SER A 278 10.69 -7.12 11.67
C SER A 278 11.40 -6.59 12.92
N TYR A 279 11.58 -5.28 12.98
CA TYR A 279 12.18 -4.57 14.12
C TYR A 279 11.28 -3.43 14.58
N GLU A 280 11.53 -2.91 15.78
CA GLU A 280 10.80 -1.76 16.32
C GLU A 280 11.06 -0.50 15.50
N SER A 281 10.00 0.21 15.14
CA SER A 281 10.10 1.45 14.38
C SER A 281 10.61 2.58 15.27
N GLU A 282 11.60 3.32 14.77
CA GLU A 282 12.12 4.52 15.44
C GLU A 282 11.03 5.59 15.57
N ARG A 283 10.94 6.16 16.77
CA ARG A 283 9.98 7.21 17.14
C ARG A 283 10.69 8.27 18.00
N PRO A 284 10.21 9.53 18.01
CA PRO A 284 10.72 10.53 18.94
C PRO A 284 10.63 10.06 20.40
N ILE A 285 11.62 10.45 21.21
CA ILE A 285 11.67 10.11 22.64
C ILE A 285 10.69 10.99 23.42
N GLU A 286 10.69 12.29 23.14
CA GLU A 286 9.83 13.25 23.81
C GLU A 286 8.40 13.19 23.28
N TYR A 287 7.42 13.27 24.18
CA TYR A 287 6.01 13.32 23.79
C TYR A 287 5.61 14.73 23.36
N ALA A 288 4.91 14.82 22.24
CA ALA A 288 4.24 16.05 21.83
C ALA A 288 3.19 16.45 22.89
N PRO A 289 2.97 17.75 23.13
CA PRO A 289 2.01 18.21 24.12
C PRO A 289 0.58 17.78 23.76
N ASP A 290 0.18 17.97 22.51
CA ASP A 290 -1.23 17.89 22.10
C ASP A 290 -1.57 16.72 21.18
N PHE A 291 -0.57 16.12 20.52
CA PHE A 291 -0.85 15.07 19.52
C PHE A 291 -1.31 13.78 20.20
N THR A 292 -2.57 13.43 19.93
CA THR A 292 -3.18 12.18 20.36
C THR A 292 -3.81 11.44 19.19
N TYR A 293 -3.88 10.12 19.31
CA TYR A 293 -4.46 9.24 18.29
C TYR A 293 -5.19 8.06 18.96
N ARG A 294 -6.26 7.56 18.36
CA ARG A 294 -6.94 6.32 18.81
C ARG A 294 -6.18 5.09 18.38
N THR A 295 -6.43 3.96 19.04
CA THR A 295 -5.71 2.72 18.74
C THR A 295 -5.94 2.29 17.28
N PRO A 296 -4.93 1.79 16.55
CA PRO A 296 -5.09 1.30 15.18
C PRO A 296 -6.22 0.27 15.06
N GLY A 297 -7.06 0.40 14.03
CA GLY A 297 -8.27 -0.40 13.85
C GLY A 297 -9.50 0.11 14.60
N GLU A 298 -9.39 1.12 15.47
CA GLU A 298 -10.52 1.74 16.15
C GLU A 298 -11.22 2.77 15.26
N ILE A 299 -12.02 2.27 14.32
CA ILE A 299 -12.90 3.10 13.49
C ILE A 299 -14.11 3.64 14.28
N ILE A 300 -14.81 4.64 13.73
CA ILE A 300 -16.04 5.17 14.35
C ILE A 300 -17.04 4.03 14.58
N PRO A 301 -17.69 3.92 15.75
CA PRO A 301 -18.66 2.87 16.02
C PRO A 301 -19.73 2.76 14.92
N ASN A 302 -20.03 1.53 14.50
CA ASN A 302 -20.99 1.21 13.44
C ASN A 302 -20.69 1.83 12.06
N SER A 303 -19.47 2.31 11.82
CA SER A 303 -19.05 2.83 10.51
C SER A 303 -18.49 1.76 9.57
N GLY A 304 -18.07 0.59 10.08
CA GLY A 304 -17.47 -0.47 9.27
C GLY A 304 -18.47 -1.18 8.34
N TYR A 305 -17.95 -1.85 7.32
CA TYR A 305 -18.78 -2.58 6.36
C TYR A 305 -19.58 -3.68 7.07
N ARG A 306 -20.92 -3.64 6.93
CA ARG A 306 -21.86 -4.52 7.66
C ARG A 306 -21.64 -4.52 9.19
N GLY A 307 -21.26 -3.38 9.75
CA GLY A 307 -21.11 -3.20 11.20
C GLY A 307 -19.87 -3.86 11.81
N GLN A 308 -18.91 -4.34 10.99
CA GLN A 308 -17.66 -4.89 11.49
C GLN A 308 -16.77 -3.82 12.12
N SER A 309 -15.84 -4.24 12.97
CA SER A 309 -14.76 -3.40 13.49
C SER A 309 -13.73 -3.07 12.40
N GLY A 310 -12.75 -2.23 12.73
CA GLY A 310 -11.57 -2.07 11.89
C GLY A 310 -10.58 -3.24 11.99
N TYR A 311 -9.43 -3.06 11.36
CA TYR A 311 -8.32 -4.02 11.36
C TYR A 311 -7.16 -3.47 12.18
N GLN A 312 -6.79 -4.17 13.25
CA GLN A 312 -5.66 -3.79 14.08
C GLN A 312 -4.36 -4.09 13.35
N ASP A 313 -3.64 -3.03 12.98
CA ASP A 313 -2.34 -3.11 12.33
C ASP A 313 -1.37 -2.13 12.97
N PHE A 314 -0.32 -2.65 13.60
CA PHE A 314 0.74 -1.88 14.25
C PHE A 314 1.99 -1.73 13.36
N THR A 315 1.85 -2.02 12.07
CA THR A 315 2.97 -2.03 11.12
C THR A 315 3.28 -0.65 10.56
N VAL A 316 4.55 -0.25 10.65
CA VAL A 316 5.11 0.88 9.89
C VAL A 316 5.71 0.32 8.61
N TYR A 317 4.96 0.36 7.51
CA TYR A 317 5.35 -0.29 6.25
C TYR A 317 6.54 0.38 5.55
N SER A 318 6.76 1.66 5.83
CA SER A 318 7.89 2.43 5.31
C SER A 318 8.15 3.65 6.20
N GLN A 319 9.42 4.04 6.32
CA GLN A 319 9.77 5.33 6.91
C GLN A 319 9.57 6.41 5.87
N ILE A 320 8.50 7.19 6.01
CA ILE A 320 8.11 8.19 5.02
C ILE A 320 8.16 9.62 5.56
N ARG A 321 8.27 10.59 4.65
CA ARG A 321 7.83 11.97 4.87
C ARG A 321 6.30 12.00 4.96
N PHE A 322 5.74 12.77 5.89
CA PHE A 322 4.28 12.92 5.99
C PHE A 322 3.70 13.57 4.70
N PRO A 323 2.58 13.09 4.13
CA PRO A 323 2.15 13.47 2.78
C PRO A 323 1.56 14.88 2.67
N VAL A 324 1.09 15.48 3.77
CA VAL A 324 0.73 16.91 3.81
C VAL A 324 1.96 17.70 4.26
N GLU A 325 2.29 18.78 3.54
CA GLU A 325 3.56 19.49 3.72
C GLU A 325 3.75 20.01 5.15
N LYS A 326 2.72 20.54 5.79
CA LYS A 326 2.83 21.22 7.08
C LYS A 326 1.86 20.66 8.11
N ALA A 327 2.31 20.63 9.35
CA ALA A 327 1.46 20.42 10.51
C ALA A 327 0.73 21.74 10.88
N PRO A 328 -0.43 21.67 11.58
CA PRO A 328 -1.14 20.44 11.95
C PRO A 328 -1.84 19.78 10.77
N ALA A 329 -2.17 18.49 10.92
CA ALA A 329 -3.04 17.73 10.02
C ALA A 329 -3.97 16.83 10.83
N PHE A 330 -5.07 16.37 10.25
CA PHE A 330 -6.10 15.62 10.98
C PHE A 330 -6.55 14.37 10.23
N ALA A 331 -6.14 13.20 10.72
CA ALA A 331 -6.57 11.93 10.18
C ALA A 331 -7.92 11.53 10.81
N ASN A 332 -9.00 11.62 10.04
CA ASN A 332 -10.34 11.25 10.47
C ASN A 332 -11.28 10.98 9.27
N SER A 333 -12.40 10.30 9.54
CA SER A 333 -13.43 9.98 8.53
C SER A 333 -13.95 11.22 7.80
N GLN A 334 -14.22 11.05 6.50
CA GLN A 334 -14.85 12.05 5.66
C GLN A 334 -16.34 11.78 5.45
N SER A 335 -16.78 10.55 5.76
CA SER A 335 -18.18 10.15 5.65
C SER A 335 -18.94 10.26 6.96
N PHE A 336 -18.27 9.98 8.09
CA PHE A 336 -18.91 9.87 9.41
C PHE A 336 -18.48 10.98 10.38
N MET A 337 -17.93 12.08 9.85
CA MET A 337 -17.65 13.31 10.58
C MET A 337 -18.50 14.47 10.04
N ASN A 338 -18.31 15.69 10.57
CA ASN A 338 -19.10 16.87 10.21
C ASN A 338 -19.05 17.15 8.71
N TRP A 339 -20.18 17.59 8.16
CA TRP A 339 -20.50 17.65 6.73
C TRP A 339 -20.54 16.30 5.97
N GLY A 340 -19.93 15.24 6.49
CA GLY A 340 -19.76 13.95 5.82
C GLY A 340 -21.02 13.32 5.23
N ASP A 341 -20.84 12.59 4.14
CA ASP A 341 -21.91 12.05 3.28
C ASP A 341 -22.62 10.79 3.84
N CYS A 342 -22.21 10.30 5.01
CA CYS A 342 -22.68 9.07 5.63
C CYS A 342 -22.57 7.84 4.69
N ASN A 343 -21.56 7.82 3.81
CA ASN A 343 -21.38 6.83 2.75
C ASN A 343 -22.67 6.62 1.93
N LEU A 344 -23.42 7.70 1.68
CA LEU A 344 -24.66 7.70 0.92
C LEU A 344 -25.76 6.79 1.49
N THR A 345 -25.64 6.36 2.76
CA THR A 345 -26.64 5.50 3.43
C THR A 345 -27.80 6.29 4.03
N GLY A 346 -27.74 7.62 3.93
CA GLY A 346 -28.75 8.55 4.38
C GLY A 346 -28.41 9.21 5.71
N ARG A 347 -28.92 10.44 5.86
CA ARG A 347 -28.84 11.25 7.07
C ARG A 347 -30.21 11.27 7.77
N ILE A 348 -30.19 11.53 9.07
CA ILE A 348 -31.37 11.86 9.86
C ILE A 348 -31.32 13.38 10.10
N SER A 349 -31.87 14.09 9.11
CA SER A 349 -32.22 15.52 9.06
C SER A 349 -32.66 15.80 7.61
N PHE A 350 -33.69 16.61 7.37
CA PHE A 350 -34.16 16.92 6.02
C PHE A 350 -33.46 18.18 5.50
N SER A 351 -32.66 18.05 4.45
CA SER A 351 -31.99 19.15 3.76
C SER A 351 -31.24 20.11 4.69
N PRO A 352 -30.26 19.62 5.48
CA PRO A 352 -29.53 20.46 6.42
C PRO A 352 -28.79 21.58 5.69
N THR A 353 -28.82 22.75 6.29
CA THR A 353 -28.03 23.93 5.94
C THR A 353 -26.86 24.08 6.90
N LYS A 354 -25.98 25.06 6.64
CA LYS A 354 -24.79 25.26 7.45
C LYS A 354 -25.13 25.33 8.94
N GLY A 355 -24.46 24.52 9.76
CA GLY A 355 -24.63 24.55 11.21
C GLY A 355 -25.78 23.70 11.73
N ASP A 356 -26.63 23.14 10.87
CA ASP A 356 -27.70 22.25 11.30
C ASP A 356 -27.16 20.94 11.86
N ALA A 357 -27.77 20.48 12.94
CA ALA A 357 -27.48 19.17 13.50
C ALA A 357 -28.03 18.05 12.59
N TYR A 358 -27.25 16.98 12.43
CA TYR A 358 -27.69 15.75 11.80
C TYR A 358 -26.96 14.55 12.41
N ARG A 359 -27.37 13.35 12.02
CA ARG A 359 -26.58 12.13 12.24
C ARG A 359 -26.69 11.19 11.04
N CYS A 360 -25.76 10.27 10.91
CA CYS A 360 -25.86 9.21 9.90
C CYS A 360 -26.89 8.17 10.33
N LYS A 361 -27.60 7.54 9.39
CA LYS A 361 -28.54 6.45 9.76
C LYS A 361 -27.84 5.24 10.38
N ARG A 362 -26.53 5.07 10.14
CA ARG A 362 -25.73 3.93 10.60
C ARG A 362 -25.14 4.09 11.99
N ASN A 363 -25.04 5.30 12.51
CA ASN A 363 -24.46 5.54 13.83
C ASN A 363 -25.13 6.71 14.54
N ASP A 364 -24.98 6.75 15.86
CA ASP A 364 -25.62 7.76 16.69
C ASP A 364 -24.70 8.96 16.97
N LYS A 365 -23.63 9.12 16.19
CA LYS A 365 -22.71 10.23 16.35
C LYS A 365 -23.42 11.55 15.98
N PRO A 366 -23.55 12.51 16.90
CA PRO A 366 -24.08 13.83 16.57
C PRO A 366 -23.09 14.56 15.69
N LEU A 367 -23.58 15.13 14.59
CA LEU A 367 -22.79 15.84 13.59
C LEU A 367 -23.44 17.19 13.29
N VAL A 368 -22.64 18.12 12.79
CA VAL A 368 -23.07 19.42 12.30
C VAL A 368 -22.77 19.51 10.81
N PHE A 369 -23.70 20.05 10.03
CA PHE A 369 -23.54 20.23 8.59
C PHE A 369 -22.64 21.44 8.29
N ASP A 370 -21.36 21.31 8.60
CA ASP A 370 -20.34 22.32 8.36
C ASP A 370 -18.97 21.65 8.27
N GLU A 371 -18.31 21.77 7.13
CA GLU A 371 -17.00 21.16 6.90
C GLU A 371 -15.93 21.79 7.80
N SER A 372 -16.11 23.07 8.18
CA SER A 372 -15.21 23.84 9.04
C SER A 372 -15.37 23.55 10.53
N ALA A 373 -16.31 22.66 10.91
CA ALA A 373 -16.58 22.33 12.31
C ALA A 373 -15.29 21.94 13.05
N LYS A 374 -15.08 22.50 14.25
CA LYS A 374 -13.87 22.34 15.05
C LYS A 374 -13.44 20.88 15.25
N GLU A 375 -14.39 19.97 15.40
CA GLU A 375 -14.12 18.54 15.61
C GLU A 375 -13.38 17.91 14.41
N ASN A 376 -13.61 18.39 13.18
CA ASN A 376 -12.86 17.94 12.00
C ASN A 376 -11.37 18.28 12.10
N TYR A 377 -11.02 19.32 12.84
CA TYR A 377 -9.66 19.87 13.00
C TYR A 377 -9.16 19.70 14.44
N SER A 378 -9.39 18.51 15.00
CA SER A 378 -9.02 18.19 16.39
C SER A 378 -8.40 16.81 16.52
N TYR A 379 -7.64 16.62 17.60
CA TYR A 379 -7.20 15.31 18.08
C TYR A 379 -8.24 14.73 19.07
N PRO A 380 -8.30 13.40 19.24
CA PRO A 380 -7.41 12.39 18.68
C PRO A 380 -7.67 12.10 17.20
N TRP A 381 -6.60 11.76 16.46
CA TRP A 381 -6.75 11.10 15.16
C TRP A 381 -7.51 9.78 15.30
N GLN A 382 -8.18 9.37 14.23
CA GLN A 382 -8.94 8.13 14.18
C GLN A 382 -8.77 7.42 12.84
N ASP A 383 -8.48 6.11 12.93
CA ASP A 383 -8.37 5.21 11.80
C ASP A 383 -9.69 5.18 11.01
N ASN A 384 -9.60 5.19 9.69
CA ASN A 384 -10.75 5.00 8.82
C ASN A 384 -10.52 3.97 7.69
N PHE A 385 -9.46 3.17 7.74
CA PHE A 385 -9.08 2.23 6.68
C PHE A 385 -10.16 1.20 6.33
N CYS A 386 -10.86 0.68 7.34
CA CYS A 386 -11.94 -0.28 7.18
C CYS A 386 -13.35 0.32 7.37
N GLU A 387 -13.48 1.65 7.33
CA GLU A 387 -14.81 2.24 7.29
C GLU A 387 -15.55 1.79 6.01
N THR A 388 -16.88 1.76 6.08
CA THR A 388 -17.70 1.23 5.00
C THR A 388 -17.50 2.03 3.72
N ARG A 389 -17.05 1.32 2.68
CA ARG A 389 -17.12 1.71 1.27
C ARG A 389 -17.37 0.46 0.45
N ASP A 390 -17.84 0.64 -0.77
CA ASP A 390 -18.03 -0.45 -1.73
C ASP A 390 -16.73 -0.76 -2.49
N PHE A 391 -15.60 -0.77 -1.78
CA PHE A 391 -14.30 -1.16 -2.32
C PHE A 391 -13.77 -2.42 -1.64
N GLN A 392 -13.19 -3.31 -2.44
CA GLN A 392 -12.52 -4.50 -1.92
C GLN A 392 -11.21 -4.10 -1.23
N VAL A 393 -11.00 -4.58 -0.01
CA VAL A 393 -9.78 -4.39 0.80
C VAL A 393 -9.56 -5.66 1.59
N GLY A 394 -8.67 -6.54 1.13
CA GLY A 394 -8.59 -7.89 1.72
C GLY A 394 -8.08 -7.94 3.16
N GLN A 395 -7.47 -6.87 3.66
CA GLN A 395 -7.06 -6.73 5.07
C GLN A 395 -8.25 -6.44 6.00
N CYS A 396 -9.34 -5.86 5.50
CA CYS A 396 -10.49 -5.52 6.32
C CYS A 396 -11.38 -6.75 6.57
N PRO A 397 -12.10 -6.80 7.72
CA PRO A 397 -13.14 -7.79 7.94
C PRO A 397 -14.14 -7.82 6.77
N ASN A 398 -14.52 -9.01 6.32
CA ASN A 398 -15.34 -9.24 5.11
C ASN A 398 -14.73 -8.75 3.78
N GLY A 399 -13.46 -8.33 3.76
CA GLY A 399 -12.74 -7.97 2.54
C GLY A 399 -13.21 -6.67 1.88
N MET A 400 -13.92 -5.80 2.61
CA MET A 400 -14.47 -4.53 2.11
C MET A 400 -14.11 -3.39 3.06
N GLY A 401 -13.76 -2.23 2.52
CA GLY A 401 -13.32 -1.08 3.32
C GLY A 401 -12.98 0.13 2.46
N HIS A 402 -12.44 1.17 3.08
CA HIS A 402 -12.17 2.48 2.49
C HIS A 402 -10.88 2.55 1.67
N GLN A 403 -9.98 1.58 1.85
CA GLN A 403 -8.70 1.37 1.14
C GLN A 403 -7.52 2.28 1.52
N GLY A 404 -7.69 3.25 2.43
CA GLY A 404 -6.62 4.18 2.82
C GLY A 404 -6.99 4.97 4.06
N GLN A 405 -6.31 6.10 4.29
CA GLN A 405 -6.62 7.05 5.35
C GLN A 405 -6.90 8.43 4.75
N ASP A 406 -7.99 9.06 5.19
CA ASP A 406 -8.24 10.46 4.87
C ASP A 406 -7.53 11.38 5.87
N ILE A 407 -6.97 12.46 5.33
CA ILE A 407 -6.17 13.44 6.04
C ILE A 407 -6.66 14.84 5.67
N ARG A 408 -7.19 15.58 6.65
CA ARG A 408 -7.49 17.00 6.49
C ARG A 408 -6.22 17.83 6.68
N PRO A 409 -6.12 18.97 5.97
CA PRO A 409 -5.02 19.91 6.19
C PRO A 409 -5.22 20.69 7.51
N SER A 410 -4.34 21.65 7.77
CA SER A 410 -4.30 22.38 9.04
C SER A 410 -5.56 23.19 9.38
N SER A 411 -6.34 23.60 8.38
CA SER A 411 -7.53 24.41 8.60
C SER A 411 -8.51 24.34 7.42
N CYS A 412 -9.74 24.82 7.65
CA CYS A 412 -10.75 25.07 6.64
C CYS A 412 -10.85 26.57 6.36
N HIS A 413 -10.50 27.01 5.16
CA HIS A 413 -10.78 28.38 4.73
C HIS A 413 -12.13 28.42 4.03
N LEU A 414 -13.09 29.15 4.59
CA LEU A 414 -14.39 29.36 3.98
C LEU A 414 -14.36 30.55 3.03
N ARG A 415 -15.18 30.49 1.97
CA ARG A 415 -15.34 31.63 1.04
C ARG A 415 -16.04 32.83 1.68
N ASN A 416 -16.95 32.57 2.60
CA ASN A 416 -17.68 33.56 3.41
C ASN A 416 -18.34 32.85 4.60
N ASP A 417 -18.92 33.62 5.53
CA ASP A 417 -19.53 33.08 6.75
C ASP A 417 -20.71 32.13 6.50
N GLY A 418 -21.38 32.25 5.35
CA GLY A 418 -22.48 31.37 4.94
C GLY A 418 -22.03 30.05 4.28
N ALA A 419 -20.76 29.92 3.88
CA ALA A 419 -20.25 28.72 3.23
C ALA A 419 -20.08 27.59 4.24
N ASP A 420 -20.56 26.40 3.90
CA ASP A 420 -20.46 25.15 4.66
C ASP A 420 -19.27 24.28 4.22
N ARG A 421 -18.49 24.76 3.25
CA ARG A 421 -17.45 24.03 2.52
C ARG A 421 -16.13 24.76 2.52
N CYS A 422 -15.04 24.02 2.68
CA CYS A 422 -13.69 24.55 2.57
C CYS A 422 -13.34 24.86 1.10
N ILE A 423 -12.55 25.92 0.91
CA ILE A 423 -11.89 26.22 -0.35
C ILE A 423 -10.80 25.16 -0.58
N PRO A 424 -10.84 24.40 -1.70
CA PRO A 424 -9.82 23.41 -2.02
C PRO A 424 -8.55 24.06 -2.60
N ASP A 425 -7.52 23.25 -2.85
CA ASP A 425 -6.29 23.63 -3.54
C ASP A 425 -5.40 24.63 -2.78
N LEU A 426 -5.51 24.70 -1.44
CA LEU A 426 -4.73 25.65 -0.62
C LEU A 426 -3.47 25.03 0.01
N PHE A 427 -3.48 23.73 0.29
CA PHE A 427 -2.42 23.07 1.04
C PHE A 427 -1.64 22.11 0.15
N ALA A 428 -0.32 22.10 0.26
CA ALA A 428 0.54 21.25 -0.55
C ALA A 428 0.52 19.79 -0.08
N THR A 429 0.48 18.90 -1.07
CA THR A 429 0.79 17.48 -0.92
C THR A 429 2.19 17.23 -1.47
N VAL A 430 2.99 16.46 -0.73
CA VAL A 430 4.39 16.18 -1.07
C VAL A 430 4.64 14.70 -1.28
N ALA A 431 5.65 14.37 -2.09
CA ALA A 431 6.12 13.01 -2.28
C ALA A 431 6.66 12.48 -0.94
N VAL A 432 6.11 11.35 -0.49
CA VAL A 432 6.45 10.77 0.81
C VAL A 432 7.81 10.07 0.84
N ARG A 433 8.41 9.83 -0.34
CA ARG A 433 9.72 9.18 -0.57
C ARG A 433 10.27 9.62 -1.93
N ASP A 434 11.56 9.36 -2.16
CA ASP A 434 12.09 9.30 -3.52
C ASP A 434 11.41 8.17 -4.31
N GLY A 435 11.02 8.43 -5.56
CA GLY A 435 10.38 7.41 -6.38
C GLY A 435 9.96 7.91 -7.75
N VAL A 436 9.19 7.07 -8.44
CA VAL A 436 8.65 7.37 -9.77
C VAL A 436 7.13 7.42 -9.74
N ILE A 437 6.54 8.36 -10.48
CA ILE A 437 5.10 8.48 -10.62
C ILE A 437 4.58 7.42 -11.59
N VAL A 438 3.50 6.75 -11.19
CA VAL A 438 2.72 5.83 -12.01
C VAL A 438 1.31 6.40 -12.12
N ARG A 439 1.02 7.08 -13.24
CA ARG A 439 -0.25 7.74 -13.51
C ARG A 439 -0.43 8.06 -15.00
N SER A 440 -1.51 7.57 -15.61
CA SER A 440 -1.93 8.01 -16.94
C SER A 440 -2.67 9.37 -16.84
N PRO A 441 -2.62 10.22 -17.89
CA PRO A 441 -3.33 11.49 -17.90
C PRO A 441 -4.81 11.36 -17.52
N LYS A 442 -5.35 12.36 -16.82
CA LYS A 442 -6.73 12.42 -16.30
C LYS A 442 -7.09 11.38 -15.23
N GLN A 443 -6.21 10.44 -14.89
CA GLN A 443 -6.48 9.55 -13.75
C GLN A 443 -6.54 10.35 -12.45
N GLN A 444 -7.49 9.97 -11.57
CA GLN A 444 -7.70 10.62 -10.27
C GLN A 444 -6.67 10.18 -9.23
N ALA A 445 -6.17 8.94 -9.37
CA ALA A 445 -5.12 8.39 -8.54
C ALA A 445 -3.75 8.75 -9.10
N ALA A 446 -2.84 9.23 -8.25
CA ALA A 446 -1.41 9.23 -8.52
C ALA A 446 -0.75 8.19 -7.63
N PHE A 447 0.02 7.27 -8.20
CA PHE A 447 0.87 6.36 -7.44
C PHE A 447 2.31 6.85 -7.44
N LEU A 448 2.96 6.82 -6.29
CA LEU A 448 4.41 6.95 -6.14
C LEU A 448 4.98 5.55 -5.89
N LEU A 449 5.76 5.03 -6.83
CA LEU A 449 6.46 3.75 -6.72
C LEU A 449 7.87 3.98 -6.16
N VAL A 450 8.18 3.28 -5.08
CA VAL A 450 9.52 3.23 -4.48
C VAL A 450 10.13 1.88 -4.79
N ASN A 451 11.23 1.88 -5.54
CA ASN A 451 12.02 0.71 -5.88
C ASN A 451 13.46 0.90 -5.35
N ALA A 452 13.64 0.65 -4.06
CA ALA A 452 14.90 0.86 -3.34
C ALA A 452 15.51 -0.48 -2.89
N ARG A 453 16.70 -0.45 -2.28
CA ARG A 453 17.42 -1.70 -1.91
C ARG A 453 16.63 -2.62 -0.97
N ASN A 454 15.89 -2.02 -0.05
CA ASN A 454 15.18 -2.72 1.03
C ASN A 454 13.67 -2.49 0.99
N GLU A 455 13.15 -1.77 -0.02
CA GLU A 455 11.74 -1.42 -0.12
C GLU A 455 11.27 -1.55 -1.57
N HIS A 456 10.12 -2.20 -1.74
CA HIS A 456 9.39 -2.21 -2.99
C HIS A 456 7.91 -2.00 -2.71
N ILE A 457 7.54 -0.73 -2.60
CA ILE A 457 6.29 -0.27 -2.01
C ILE A 457 5.74 0.87 -2.88
N ARG A 458 4.43 1.04 -2.92
CA ARG A 458 3.82 2.20 -3.58
C ARG A 458 2.76 2.88 -2.73
N PHE A 459 2.66 4.19 -2.91
CA PHE A 459 1.72 5.05 -2.20
C PHE A 459 0.75 5.66 -3.18
N ARG A 460 -0.55 5.69 -2.85
CA ARG A 460 -1.57 6.34 -3.70
C ARG A 460 -2.02 7.64 -3.05
N TYR A 461 -2.13 8.68 -3.87
CA TYR A 461 -2.70 9.97 -3.53
C TYR A 461 -3.98 10.16 -4.34
N MET A 462 -5.05 10.54 -3.66
CA MET A 462 -6.39 10.70 -4.22
C MET A 462 -6.98 12.06 -3.83
N HIS A 463 -8.04 12.43 -4.54
CA HIS A 463 -8.80 13.69 -4.41
C HIS A 463 -8.08 14.98 -4.76
N MET A 464 -6.82 14.91 -5.21
CA MET A 464 -6.16 16.01 -5.92
C MET A 464 -6.83 16.27 -7.28
N ASN A 465 -6.74 17.49 -7.80
CA ASN A 465 -7.34 17.84 -9.09
C ASN A 465 -6.55 17.23 -10.28
N PRO A 466 -7.13 16.31 -11.09
CA PRO A 466 -6.41 15.66 -12.18
C PRO A 466 -5.92 16.61 -13.28
N ALA A 467 -6.66 17.69 -13.55
CA ALA A 467 -6.25 18.67 -14.55
C ALA A 467 -5.01 19.45 -14.11
N ARG A 468 -4.89 19.74 -12.80
CA ARG A 468 -3.67 20.33 -12.24
C ARG A 468 -2.51 19.34 -12.24
N MET A 469 -2.76 18.09 -11.82
CA MET A 469 -1.74 17.04 -11.89
C MET A 469 -1.19 16.84 -13.32
N ASP A 470 -2.06 16.88 -14.33
CA ASP A 470 -1.64 16.82 -15.73
C ASP A 470 -0.81 18.05 -16.13
N ALA A 471 -1.24 19.26 -15.74
CA ALA A 471 -0.52 20.50 -16.01
C ALA A 471 0.87 20.55 -15.34
N ASP A 472 0.99 19.95 -14.15
CA ASP A 472 2.23 19.83 -13.39
C ASP A 472 3.12 18.66 -13.86
N GLY A 473 2.71 17.94 -14.91
CA GLY A 473 3.48 16.80 -15.46
C GLY A 473 3.56 15.60 -14.51
N LEU A 474 2.59 15.43 -13.61
CA LEU A 474 2.52 14.30 -12.68
C LEU A 474 1.96 13.06 -13.40
N VAL A 475 2.77 12.49 -14.29
CA VAL A 475 2.43 11.33 -15.13
C VAL A 475 3.52 10.26 -15.07
N HIS A 476 3.22 9.08 -15.62
CA HIS A 476 4.12 7.92 -15.72
C HIS A 476 5.58 8.31 -16.01
N GLY A 477 6.52 7.76 -15.23
CA GLY A 477 7.96 7.92 -15.45
C GLY A 477 8.58 9.20 -14.88
N ARG A 478 7.79 10.14 -14.34
CA ARG A 478 8.35 11.30 -13.64
C ARG A 478 8.99 10.85 -12.32
N HIS A 479 10.30 11.03 -12.18
CA HIS A 479 10.98 10.89 -10.90
C HIS A 479 10.71 12.11 -10.01
N VAL A 480 10.55 11.86 -8.72
CA VAL A 480 10.34 12.89 -7.68
C VAL A 480 11.20 12.59 -6.46
N SER A 481 11.61 13.63 -5.75
CA SER A 481 12.34 13.50 -4.49
C SER A 481 11.40 13.55 -3.27
N GLU A 482 11.80 12.90 -2.17
CA GLU A 482 11.09 13.02 -0.89
C GLU A 482 10.91 14.50 -0.50
N GLY A 483 9.68 14.88 -0.15
CA GLY A 483 9.32 16.26 0.20
C GLY A 483 9.02 17.16 -1.00
N GLU A 484 9.24 16.73 -2.24
CA GLU A 484 8.86 17.49 -3.43
C GLU A 484 7.34 17.68 -3.49
N LYS A 485 6.88 18.89 -3.78
CA LYS A 485 5.45 19.16 -3.99
C LYS A 485 4.97 18.46 -5.27
N ILE A 486 4.03 17.53 -5.10
CA ILE A 486 3.43 16.75 -6.19
C ILE A 486 1.95 17.05 -6.41
N GLY A 487 1.35 17.91 -5.58
CA GLY A 487 -0.02 18.35 -5.78
C GLY A 487 -0.55 19.19 -4.64
N LEU A 488 -1.87 19.26 -4.56
CA LEU A 488 -2.60 20.06 -3.59
C LEU A 488 -3.76 19.25 -3.01
N VAL A 489 -3.95 19.38 -1.70
CA VAL A 489 -5.14 18.89 -1.01
C VAL A 489 -6.37 19.56 -1.62
N SER A 490 -7.30 18.75 -2.11
CA SER A 490 -8.44 19.21 -2.91
C SER A 490 -9.68 18.37 -2.59
N ASN A 491 -10.72 18.50 -3.41
CA ASN A 491 -12.03 17.91 -3.15
C ASN A 491 -12.60 17.19 -4.38
N PHE A 492 -11.71 16.67 -5.22
CA PHE A 492 -12.08 16.03 -6.48
C PHE A 492 -12.56 14.59 -6.26
N GLN A 493 -13.76 14.29 -6.76
CA GLN A 493 -14.26 12.91 -6.87
C GLN A 493 -15.17 12.87 -8.09
N ASP A 494 -14.64 12.36 -9.21
CA ASP A 494 -15.23 12.40 -10.56
C ASP A 494 -15.43 13.81 -11.16
N ARG A 495 -15.66 14.81 -10.31
CA ARG A 495 -15.77 16.24 -10.61
C ARG A 495 -15.22 17.06 -9.43
N PRO A 496 -14.87 18.36 -9.63
CA PRO A 496 -14.56 19.26 -8.52
C PRO A 496 -15.73 19.36 -7.54
N GLY A 497 -15.44 19.36 -6.23
CA GLY A 497 -16.45 19.36 -5.17
C GLY A 497 -17.24 18.05 -5.03
N GLY A 498 -16.76 16.95 -5.60
CA GLY A 498 -17.41 15.64 -5.50
C GLY A 498 -17.29 14.98 -4.13
N THR A 499 -16.33 15.39 -3.31
CA THR A 499 -16.11 14.94 -1.93
C THR A 499 -15.69 16.12 -1.06
N THR A 500 -15.40 15.96 0.23
CA THR A 500 -14.79 16.98 1.12
C THR A 500 -13.36 17.35 0.71
N THR A 501 -12.82 18.41 1.28
CA THR A 501 -11.46 18.88 1.07
C THR A 501 -10.50 18.13 1.97
N HIS A 502 -9.85 17.12 1.43
CA HIS A 502 -8.90 16.26 2.13
C HIS A 502 -7.97 15.57 1.15
N LEU A 503 -6.88 15.02 1.67
CA LEU A 503 -6.06 14.05 0.96
C LEU A 503 -6.52 12.66 1.36
N HIS A 504 -6.80 11.80 0.39
CA HIS A 504 -6.92 10.37 0.66
C HIS A 504 -5.59 9.70 0.28
N PHE A 505 -5.01 8.98 1.24
CA PHE A 505 -3.67 8.43 1.14
C PHE A 505 -3.67 6.94 1.44
N ASP A 506 -3.05 6.15 0.57
CA ASP A 506 -3.03 4.70 0.67
C ASP A 506 -1.60 4.14 0.58
N VAL A 507 -1.43 2.92 1.08
CA VAL A 507 -0.19 2.16 0.98
C VAL A 507 -0.47 0.81 0.34
N GLN A 508 0.38 0.40 -0.61
CA GLN A 508 0.41 -0.96 -1.14
C GLN A 508 1.80 -1.57 -1.07
N VAL A 509 1.83 -2.82 -0.60
CA VAL A 509 3.04 -3.64 -0.56
C VAL A 509 2.98 -4.76 -1.59
N PHE A 510 4.14 -5.16 -2.11
CA PHE A 510 4.21 -6.25 -3.08
C PHE A 510 4.27 -7.62 -2.39
N THR A 511 3.38 -8.51 -2.80
CA THR A 511 3.29 -9.90 -2.33
C THR A 511 3.29 -10.87 -3.51
N ARG A 512 3.20 -12.19 -3.25
CA ARG A 512 3.08 -13.18 -4.32
C ARG A 512 1.82 -13.01 -5.19
N ASP A 513 0.76 -12.39 -4.66
CA ASP A 513 -0.49 -12.10 -5.38
C ASP A 513 -0.54 -10.66 -5.92
N GLY A 514 0.58 -9.93 -5.84
CA GLY A 514 0.77 -8.57 -6.35
C GLY A 514 0.66 -7.51 -5.27
N TRP A 515 0.36 -6.29 -5.72
CA TRP A 515 0.16 -5.12 -4.87
C TRP A 515 -1.09 -5.25 -4.01
N LEU A 516 -0.96 -5.27 -2.69
CA LEU A 516 -2.08 -5.37 -1.75
C LEU A 516 -2.20 -4.13 -0.89
N TRP A 517 -3.43 -3.65 -0.69
CA TRP A 517 -3.71 -2.54 0.24
C TRP A 517 -3.42 -2.96 1.67
N VAL A 518 -2.72 -2.09 2.40
CA VAL A 518 -2.42 -2.24 3.83
C VAL A 518 -2.77 -0.96 4.57
N ASN A 519 -3.02 -1.07 5.88
CA ASN A 519 -3.50 0.06 6.68
C ASN A 519 -2.37 1.11 6.82
N PRO A 520 -2.54 2.34 6.29
CA PRO A 520 -1.51 3.36 6.36
C PRO A 520 -1.45 4.08 7.72
N TYR A 521 -2.43 3.87 8.61
CA TYR A 521 -2.64 4.71 9.79
C TYR A 521 -1.41 4.80 10.72
N VAL A 522 -0.79 3.66 11.05
CA VAL A 522 0.42 3.64 11.91
C VAL A 522 1.65 4.21 11.20
N THR A 523 1.75 3.98 9.89
CA THR A 523 2.80 4.62 9.06
C THR A 523 2.66 6.15 9.08
N LEU A 524 1.43 6.66 9.02
CA LEU A 524 1.12 8.09 9.08
C LEU A 524 1.37 8.68 10.47
N ILE A 525 1.01 7.98 11.56
CA ILE A 525 1.34 8.41 12.93
C ILE A 525 2.86 8.56 13.06
N SER A 526 3.64 7.52 12.72
CA SER A 526 5.10 7.54 12.79
C SER A 526 5.70 8.68 11.96
N ALA A 527 5.18 8.94 10.75
CA ALA A 527 5.62 10.06 9.91
C ALA A 527 5.26 11.43 10.48
N TYR A 528 4.08 11.57 11.09
CA TYR A 528 3.64 12.81 11.70
C TYR A 528 4.42 13.14 12.97
N GLU A 529 4.75 12.13 13.79
CA GLU A 529 5.62 12.30 14.96
C GLU A 529 6.99 12.87 14.57
N ARG A 530 7.58 12.38 13.47
CA ARG A 530 8.82 12.95 12.93
C ARG A 530 8.62 14.37 12.42
N LEU A 531 7.50 14.67 11.76
CA LEU A 531 7.20 16.01 11.26
C LEU A 531 7.09 17.05 12.39
N ILE A 532 6.45 16.68 13.51
CA ILE A 532 6.25 17.58 14.65
C ILE A 532 7.37 17.49 15.71
N GLY A 533 8.34 16.59 15.52
CA GLY A 533 9.45 16.36 16.45
C GLY A 533 9.03 15.77 17.80
N GLY A 534 7.85 15.12 17.90
CA GLY A 534 7.31 14.66 19.17
C GLY A 534 6.38 13.45 19.02
N ARG A 535 6.48 12.52 19.98
CA ARG A 535 5.71 11.28 20.04
C ARG A 535 4.26 11.55 20.42
N GLY A 536 3.33 10.98 19.68
CA GLY A 536 1.91 11.03 19.99
C GLY A 536 1.55 10.13 21.17
N ARG A 537 0.49 10.50 21.89
CA ARG A 537 -0.09 9.66 22.94
C ARG A 537 -1.31 8.92 22.41
N GLU A 538 -1.35 7.62 22.64
CA GLU A 538 -2.57 6.86 22.38
C GLU A 538 -3.67 7.30 23.34
N TYR A 539 -4.82 7.69 22.79
CA TYR A 539 -6.01 8.06 23.54
C TYR A 539 -6.97 6.88 23.56
N ILE A 540 -7.17 6.32 24.75
CA ILE A 540 -8.15 5.28 25.01
C ILE A 540 -9.38 5.98 25.60
N GLN A 541 -10.52 5.86 24.92
CA GLN A 541 -11.76 6.39 25.48
C GLN A 541 -12.07 5.70 26.82
N PRO A 542 -12.37 6.46 27.88
CA PRO A 542 -12.84 5.86 29.12
C PRO A 542 -14.16 5.11 28.86
N PRO A 543 -14.40 3.96 29.53
CA PRO A 543 -15.66 3.24 29.42
C PRO A 543 -16.85 4.16 29.73
N PRO A 544 -18.03 3.96 29.11
CA PRO A 544 -19.22 4.78 29.34
C PRO A 544 -19.65 4.88 30.81
N GLU A 545 -19.22 3.94 31.66
CA GLU A 545 -19.56 3.84 33.07
C GLU A 545 -18.51 4.44 34.03
N ALA A 546 -17.42 5.02 33.53
CA ALA A 546 -16.48 5.72 34.41
C ALA A 546 -17.14 7.04 34.88
N PRO A 547 -17.46 7.21 36.18
CA PRO A 547 -18.00 8.48 36.65
C PRO A 547 -17.00 9.58 36.33
N ALA A 548 -17.50 10.69 35.78
CA ALA A 548 -16.70 11.89 35.59
C ALA A 548 -16.02 12.22 36.91
N MET A 549 -14.71 11.97 37.00
CA MET A 549 -13.92 12.43 38.13
C MET A 549 -14.03 13.95 38.11
N ALA A 550 -14.83 14.47 39.03
CA ALA A 550 -14.94 15.89 39.28
C ALA A 550 -13.51 16.42 39.40
N HIS A 551 -13.16 17.39 38.55
CA HIS A 551 -11.97 18.19 38.77
C HIS A 551 -12.06 18.72 40.19
N ALA A 552 -11.19 18.24 41.08
CA ALA A 552 -11.05 18.80 42.40
C ALA A 552 -10.69 20.27 42.21
N GLN A 553 -11.64 21.16 42.52
CA GLN A 553 -11.34 22.57 42.65
C GLN A 553 -10.20 22.71 43.66
N PRO A 554 -9.17 23.53 43.39
CA PRO A 554 -8.15 23.81 44.39
C PRO A 554 -8.83 24.39 45.64
N PRO A 555 -8.40 24.00 46.86
CA PRO A 555 -9.01 24.49 48.08
C PRO A 555 -8.94 26.01 48.13
N ALA A 556 -10.07 26.62 48.49
CA ALA A 556 -10.18 28.06 48.68
C ALA A 556 -9.12 28.53 49.69
N VAL A 557 -8.29 29.47 49.25
CA VAL A 557 -7.39 30.21 50.12
C VAL A 557 -8.27 31.00 51.08
N THR A 558 -8.27 30.59 52.34
CA THR A 558 -8.89 31.33 53.43
C THR A 558 -8.21 32.70 53.53
N SER A 559 -9.02 33.74 53.36
CA SER A 559 -8.64 35.12 53.65
C SER A 559 -8.20 35.23 55.10
N SER A 560 -6.99 35.73 55.34
CA SER A 560 -6.54 36.16 56.65
C SER A 560 -7.46 37.27 57.17
N GLU A 561 -8.17 37.01 58.25
CA GLU A 561 -8.87 38.03 59.02
C GLU A 561 -7.88 39.11 59.47
N ALA A 562 -8.15 40.33 59.04
CA ALA A 562 -7.61 41.54 59.62
C ALA A 562 -8.19 41.70 61.03
N ALA A 563 -7.34 41.56 62.05
CA ALA A 563 -7.63 42.07 63.37
C ALA A 563 -7.74 43.61 63.30
N LYS A 564 -8.96 44.14 63.47
CA LYS A 564 -9.18 45.54 63.81
C LYS A 564 -9.19 45.67 65.33
N GLU A 565 -8.14 46.31 65.83
CA GLU A 565 -8.07 46.89 67.16
C GLU A 565 -8.96 48.14 67.20
N GLY A 566 -9.83 48.25 68.20
CA GLY A 566 -10.60 49.46 68.50
C GLY A 566 -9.79 50.42 69.37
N GLN A 567 -9.83 51.71 69.03
CA GLN A 567 -9.37 52.80 69.90
C GLN A 567 -10.49 53.20 70.87
N GLY A 568 -10.15 53.41 72.15
CA GLY A 568 -10.80 54.40 73.01
C GLY A 568 -12.16 54.03 73.64
N HIS A 569 -12.10 53.92 74.98
CA HIS A 569 -13.15 54.09 76.01
C HIS A 569 -14.38 53.19 76.03
#